data_AF-A0A3D4AXQ4-F1
#
_entry.id   AF-A0A3D4AXQ4-F1
#
_cell.length_a   1.000
_cell.length_b   1.000
_cell.length_c   1.000
_cell.angle_alpha   90.00
_cell.angle_beta   90.00
_cell.angle_gamma   90.00
#
_symmetry.space_group_name_H-M   'P 1'
#
loop_
_entity.id
_entity.type
_entity.pdbx_description
1 polymer ?
#
loop_
_entity_poly.entity_id
_entity_poly.type
_entity_poly.pdbx_seq_one_letter_code
_entity_poly.pdbx_strand_id
1 'polypeptide(L)'
;TGVDDEDIILVGDMNAYAMEDPIRAFADKGLKNVVAELDGNTLGYSYSFSGRAGSLDHALVSPSLLNKVVSATDWHINADEPISLDYNVEFKSDAQQSTLYAQGPYRASDHDPVIVDIRSTIIAPPEPEPEVIIGEINNIGGWFWWKSYSFEIPQGYDELTVSLDGGWGDANLFVRHKRNPTLFRKDCASISFGNSESCSFTNPKEGKWRVRVNGAIPFGNVKLTYKATKYAD
;
A
#
# COMPACT_ATOMS: atom_id res chain seq x y z
N THR A 1 30.21 -9.40 -4.90
CA THR A 1 29.57 -8.94 -3.66
C THR A 1 29.78 -9.90 -2.49
N GLY A 2 30.20 -11.16 -2.70
CA GLY A 2 30.40 -12.12 -1.60
C GLY A 2 29.10 -12.63 -0.98
N VAL A 3 27.97 -12.23 -1.56
CA VAL A 3 26.62 -12.71 -1.26
C VAL A 3 26.32 -13.81 -2.27
N ASP A 4 25.98 -14.98 -1.77
CA ASP A 4 25.50 -16.10 -2.58
C ASP A 4 23.99 -15.94 -2.76
N ASP A 5 23.58 -15.55 -3.96
CA ASP A 5 22.19 -15.34 -4.35
C ASP A 5 22.02 -15.73 -5.82
N GLU A 6 20.92 -16.41 -6.13
CA GLU A 6 20.57 -16.77 -7.51
C GLU A 6 20.05 -15.53 -8.28
N ASP A 7 19.50 -14.55 -7.57
CA ASP A 7 18.98 -13.31 -8.12
C ASP A 7 20.09 -12.29 -8.36
N ILE A 8 20.57 -12.26 -9.61
CA ILE A 8 21.71 -11.42 -10.00
C ILE A 8 21.23 -10.40 -11.04
N ILE A 9 21.59 -9.14 -10.84
CA ILE A 9 21.50 -8.08 -11.85
C ILE A 9 22.89 -7.47 -12.07
N LEU A 10 23.25 -7.30 -13.34
CA LEU A 10 24.36 -6.48 -13.80
C LEU A 10 23.77 -5.28 -14.51
N VAL A 11 23.98 -4.08 -13.97
CA VAL A 11 23.43 -2.84 -14.53
C VAL A 11 24.51 -1.79 -14.71
N GLY A 12 24.49 -1.14 -15.87
CA GLY A 12 25.32 0.03 -16.17
C GLY A 12 25.82 0.08 -17.60
N ASP A 13 26.66 1.08 -17.87
CA ASP A 13 27.38 1.26 -19.13
C ASP A 13 28.47 0.19 -19.29
N MET A 14 28.27 -0.72 -20.25
CA MET A 14 29.24 -1.76 -20.58
C MET A 14 30.17 -1.36 -21.74
N ASN A 15 29.97 -0.19 -22.34
CA ASN A 15 30.69 0.29 -23.53
C ASN A 15 30.74 -0.75 -24.67
N ALA A 16 29.68 -1.52 -24.81
CA ALA A 16 29.55 -2.54 -25.83
C ALA A 16 28.12 -2.57 -26.36
N TYR A 17 27.94 -2.71 -27.68
CA TYR A 17 26.59 -2.87 -28.23
C TYR A 17 26.02 -4.26 -27.90
N ALA A 18 24.69 -4.38 -27.90
CA ALA A 18 23.97 -5.59 -27.49
C ALA A 18 24.42 -6.91 -28.15
N MET A 19 24.99 -6.84 -29.36
CA MET A 19 25.48 -8.00 -30.12
C MET A 19 27.01 -8.09 -30.17
N GLU A 20 27.75 -7.35 -29.35
CA GLU A 20 29.20 -7.46 -29.23
C GLU A 20 29.61 -8.57 -28.26
N ASP A 21 30.86 -9.01 -28.35
CA ASP A 21 31.38 -10.15 -27.59
C ASP A 21 31.20 -10.02 -26.07
N PRO A 22 31.38 -8.85 -25.42
CA PRO A 22 31.13 -8.71 -23.99
C PRO A 22 29.69 -9.04 -23.58
N ILE A 23 28.70 -8.58 -24.36
CA ILE A 23 27.28 -8.81 -24.06
C ILE A 23 26.89 -10.24 -24.37
N ARG A 24 27.40 -10.80 -25.49
CA ARG A 24 27.21 -12.21 -25.81
C ARG A 24 27.79 -13.14 -24.74
N ALA A 25 28.93 -12.80 -24.14
CA ALA A 25 29.52 -13.60 -23.06
C ALA A 25 28.63 -13.65 -21.79
N PHE A 26 27.88 -12.59 -21.49
CA PHE A 26 26.87 -12.62 -20.42
C PHE A 26 25.65 -13.47 -20.82
N ALA A 27 25.19 -13.34 -22.07
CA ALA A 27 24.09 -14.13 -22.61
C ALA A 27 24.39 -15.64 -22.61
N ASP A 28 25.61 -16.04 -22.96
CA ASP A 28 26.08 -17.44 -22.93
C ASP A 28 26.06 -18.04 -21.51
N LYS A 29 26.13 -17.19 -20.47
CA LYS A 29 25.97 -17.58 -19.07
C LYS A 29 24.51 -17.55 -18.59
N GLY A 30 23.57 -17.29 -19.50
CA GLY A 30 22.14 -17.28 -19.21
C GLY A 30 21.60 -15.96 -18.66
N LEU A 31 22.41 -14.90 -18.61
CA LEU A 31 21.92 -13.57 -18.25
C LEU A 31 21.13 -12.96 -19.41
N LYS A 32 20.06 -12.25 -19.09
CA LYS A 32 19.10 -11.72 -20.07
C LYS A 32 18.97 -10.21 -19.96
N ASN A 33 18.97 -9.51 -21.10
CA ASN A 33 18.68 -8.07 -21.11
C ASN A 33 17.19 -7.85 -20.83
N VAL A 34 16.87 -7.19 -19.72
CA VAL A 34 15.48 -7.05 -19.23
C VAL A 34 14.60 -6.26 -20.18
N VAL A 35 15.14 -5.21 -20.82
CA VAL A 35 14.38 -4.33 -21.71
C VAL A 35 14.00 -5.10 -22.96
N ALA A 36 14.96 -5.83 -23.54
CA ALA A 36 14.72 -6.66 -24.71
C ALA A 36 13.71 -7.80 -24.43
N GLU A 37 13.75 -8.42 -23.25
CA GLU A 37 12.85 -9.53 -22.91
C GLU A 37 11.43 -9.07 -22.53
N LEU A 38 11.25 -7.91 -21.88
CA LEU A 38 9.95 -7.45 -21.39
C LEU A 38 9.22 -6.50 -22.33
N ASP A 39 9.91 -5.52 -22.92
CA ASP A 39 9.30 -4.56 -23.85
C ASP A 39 9.29 -5.11 -25.29
N GLY A 40 10.09 -6.17 -25.57
CA GLY A 40 10.26 -6.72 -26.91
C GLY A 40 10.96 -5.77 -27.89
N ASN A 41 11.39 -4.60 -27.41
CA ASN A 41 12.06 -3.59 -28.19
C ASN A 41 13.55 -3.91 -28.32
N THR A 42 13.92 -4.48 -29.47
CA THR A 42 15.33 -4.76 -29.80
C THR A 42 16.03 -3.58 -30.49
N LEU A 43 15.34 -2.45 -30.65
CA LEU A 43 15.85 -1.23 -31.28
C LEU A 43 16.06 -0.10 -30.27
N GLY A 44 15.93 -0.40 -28.97
CA GLY A 44 16.25 0.53 -27.89
C GLY A 44 17.69 1.03 -27.99
N TYR A 45 17.90 2.28 -27.61
CA TYR A 45 19.19 2.91 -27.53
C TYR A 45 19.27 3.72 -26.25
N SER A 46 20.49 3.80 -25.70
CA SER A 46 20.78 4.62 -24.55
C SER A 46 21.77 5.73 -24.87
N TYR A 47 22.45 5.65 -26.02
CA TYR A 47 23.55 6.54 -26.37
C TYR A 47 23.57 6.88 -27.86
N SER A 48 23.96 8.11 -28.18
CA SER A 48 24.15 8.59 -29.55
C SER A 48 25.55 9.18 -29.73
N PHE A 49 26.33 8.64 -30.66
CA PHE A 49 27.66 9.13 -30.98
C PHE A 49 27.87 9.27 -32.48
N SER A 50 28.32 10.45 -32.90
CA SER A 50 28.60 10.76 -34.32
C SER A 50 27.43 10.39 -35.26
N GLY A 51 26.20 10.59 -34.81
CA GLY A 51 24.98 10.31 -35.57
C GLY A 51 24.56 8.84 -35.61
N ARG A 52 25.14 7.98 -34.76
CA ARG A 52 24.74 6.58 -34.60
C ARG A 52 24.16 6.38 -33.21
N ALA A 53 22.97 5.80 -33.13
CA ALA A 53 22.32 5.43 -31.88
C ALA A 53 22.49 3.94 -31.60
N GLY A 54 22.69 3.59 -30.33
CA GLY A 54 22.62 2.21 -29.87
C GLY A 54 22.65 2.10 -28.34
N SER A 55 22.43 0.90 -27.83
CA SER A 55 22.45 0.61 -26.40
C SER A 55 23.88 0.23 -25.98
N LEU A 56 24.45 1.03 -25.08
CA LEU A 56 25.68 0.71 -24.33
C LEU A 56 25.39 0.40 -22.87
N ASP A 57 24.26 0.92 -22.37
CA ASP A 57 23.75 0.69 -21.04
C ASP A 57 22.85 -0.54 -21.06
N HIS A 58 23.14 -1.47 -20.16
CA HIS A 58 22.40 -2.72 -20.08
C HIS A 58 22.01 -3.01 -18.66
N ALA A 59 20.82 -3.59 -18.51
CA ALA A 59 20.40 -4.30 -17.31
C ALA A 59 20.24 -5.78 -17.67
N LEU A 60 21.21 -6.59 -17.26
CA LEU A 60 21.27 -8.03 -17.51
C LEU A 60 20.94 -8.79 -16.22
N VAL A 61 19.93 -9.65 -16.24
CA VAL A 61 19.45 -10.37 -15.05
C VAL A 61 19.57 -11.89 -15.18
N SER A 62 19.73 -12.58 -14.06
CA SER A 62 19.61 -14.04 -14.00
C SER A 62 18.17 -14.48 -14.30
N PRO A 63 17.95 -15.73 -14.76
CA PRO A 63 16.61 -16.25 -14.99
C PRO A 63 15.70 -16.21 -13.76
N SER A 64 16.24 -16.39 -12.55
CA SER A 64 15.47 -16.33 -11.30
C SER A 64 14.97 -14.90 -11.02
N LEU A 65 15.84 -13.89 -11.23
CA LEU A 65 15.48 -12.50 -11.04
C LEU A 65 14.54 -12.00 -12.14
N LEU A 66 14.70 -12.47 -13.39
CA LEU A 66 13.81 -12.11 -14.50
C LEU A 66 12.34 -12.38 -14.17
N ASN A 67 12.04 -13.49 -13.49
CA ASN A 67 10.67 -13.83 -13.04
C ASN A 67 10.08 -12.85 -12.02
N LYS A 68 10.93 -12.02 -11.41
CA LYS A 68 10.55 -11.00 -10.42
C LYS A 68 10.51 -9.59 -11.01
N VAL A 69 11.01 -9.39 -12.24
CA VAL A 69 10.94 -8.09 -12.91
C VAL A 69 9.51 -7.83 -13.35
N VAL A 70 8.99 -6.66 -12.99
CA VAL A 70 7.62 -6.23 -13.30
C VAL A 70 7.60 -5.42 -14.60
N SER A 71 8.59 -4.57 -14.79
CA SER A 71 8.72 -3.68 -15.94
C SER A 71 10.18 -3.26 -16.11
N ALA A 72 10.57 -2.95 -17.34
CA ALA A 72 11.84 -2.28 -17.62
C ALA A 72 11.71 -1.38 -18.86
N THR A 73 12.43 -0.25 -18.86
CA THR A 73 12.40 0.71 -19.98
C THR A 73 13.67 1.55 -20.01
N ASP A 74 14.06 1.96 -21.21
CA ASP A 74 15.03 3.04 -21.41
C ASP A 74 14.28 4.39 -21.34
N TRP A 75 14.60 5.21 -20.34
CA TRP A 75 13.94 6.49 -20.15
C TRP A 75 14.65 7.59 -20.93
N HIS A 76 14.10 7.95 -22.09
CA HIS A 76 14.65 9.01 -22.92
C HIS A 76 14.58 10.39 -22.23
N ILE A 77 15.76 10.96 -21.94
CA ILE A 77 15.95 12.29 -21.33
C ILE A 77 16.57 13.30 -22.31
N ASN A 78 16.33 13.09 -23.60
CA ASN A 78 16.92 13.85 -24.70
C ASN A 78 18.44 13.69 -24.81
N ALA A 79 19.01 12.54 -24.43
CA ALA A 79 20.44 12.26 -24.59
C ALA A 79 20.91 12.38 -26.07
N ASP A 80 19.99 12.18 -27.01
CA ASP A 80 20.16 12.32 -28.46
C ASP A 80 20.21 13.78 -28.96
N GLU A 81 19.95 14.75 -28.09
CA GLU A 81 20.06 16.17 -28.43
C GLU A 81 21.51 16.58 -28.73
N PRO A 82 21.74 17.48 -29.71
CA PRO A 82 23.07 18.00 -29.98
C PRO A 82 23.71 18.69 -28.77
N ILE A 83 24.99 18.42 -28.53
CA ILE A 83 25.79 19.04 -27.45
C ILE A 83 25.75 20.59 -27.51
N SER A 84 25.51 21.18 -28.68
CA SER A 84 25.37 22.64 -28.81
C SER A 84 24.15 23.23 -28.10
N LEU A 85 23.13 22.42 -27.80
CA LEU A 85 21.89 22.83 -27.13
C LEU A 85 21.86 22.45 -25.64
N ASP A 86 22.89 21.74 -25.16
CA ASP A 86 22.94 21.28 -23.77
C ASP A 86 23.21 22.44 -22.78
N TYR A 87 23.08 22.13 -21.49
CA TYR A 87 23.29 23.09 -20.39
C TYR A 87 24.78 23.39 -20.09
N ASN A 88 25.72 22.67 -20.70
CA ASN A 88 27.15 22.91 -20.52
C ASN A 88 27.57 24.16 -21.32
N VAL A 89 28.61 24.87 -20.91
CA VAL A 89 29.09 26.09 -21.62
C VAL A 89 30.44 25.88 -22.29
N GLU A 90 31.08 24.75 -22.01
CA GLU A 90 32.31 24.29 -22.62
C GLU A 90 32.15 24.22 -24.14
N PHE A 91 33.19 24.68 -24.84
CA PHE A 91 33.23 24.68 -26.31
C PHE A 91 32.12 25.51 -27.01
N LYS A 92 31.38 26.36 -26.27
CA LYS A 92 30.43 27.35 -26.81
C LYS A 92 31.05 28.75 -26.81
N SER A 93 31.00 29.43 -27.96
CA SER A 93 31.29 30.87 -28.06
C SER A 93 30.21 31.72 -27.37
N ASP A 94 30.51 32.98 -27.05
CA ASP A 94 29.54 33.93 -26.47
C ASP A 94 28.26 34.06 -27.31
N ALA A 95 28.39 34.01 -28.63
CA ALA A 95 27.25 34.01 -29.55
C ALA A 95 26.38 32.74 -29.41
N GLN A 96 26.99 31.57 -29.21
CA GLN A 96 26.26 30.31 -28.99
C GLN A 96 25.65 30.26 -27.59
N GLN A 97 26.34 30.74 -26.55
CA GLN A 97 25.77 30.84 -25.21
C GLN A 97 24.59 31.82 -25.14
N SER A 98 24.55 32.84 -25.99
CA SER A 98 23.40 33.76 -26.05
C SER A 98 22.21 33.25 -26.87
N THR A 99 22.41 32.29 -27.78
CA THR A 99 21.38 31.86 -28.74
C THR A 99 20.95 30.40 -28.63
N LEU A 100 21.80 29.53 -28.08
CA LEU A 100 21.61 28.08 -28.04
C LEU A 100 21.57 27.50 -26.62
N TYR A 101 22.07 28.22 -25.62
CA TYR A 101 22.04 27.76 -24.23
C TYR A 101 20.65 27.93 -23.61
N ALA A 102 20.23 26.93 -22.84
CA ALA A 102 19.09 27.00 -21.95
C ALA A 102 19.44 26.40 -20.58
N GLN A 103 18.94 27.00 -19.49
CA GLN A 103 19.14 26.50 -18.12
C GLN A 103 18.28 25.26 -17.78
N GLY A 104 17.53 24.73 -18.75
CA GLY A 104 16.62 23.61 -18.53
C GLY A 104 17.35 22.27 -18.32
N PRO A 105 16.66 21.23 -17.81
CA PRO A 105 17.24 19.92 -17.55
C PRO A 105 17.36 19.05 -18.82
N TYR A 106 17.25 19.63 -20.01
CA TYR A 106 17.35 18.88 -21.27
C TYR A 106 18.77 18.38 -21.47
N ARG A 107 18.88 17.14 -21.95
CA ARG A 107 20.17 16.47 -22.17
C ARG A 107 21.07 16.48 -20.93
N ALA A 108 20.46 16.23 -19.76
CA ALA A 108 21.15 16.20 -18.46
C ALA A 108 22.27 15.15 -18.37
N SER A 109 22.25 14.17 -19.28
CA SER A 109 23.27 13.15 -19.49
C SER A 109 23.41 12.92 -21.00
N ASP A 110 24.57 12.45 -21.43
CA ASP A 110 24.77 11.91 -22.78
C ASP A 110 24.26 10.48 -22.94
N HIS A 111 23.81 9.86 -21.84
CA HIS A 111 23.16 8.55 -21.82
C HIS A 111 21.73 8.62 -21.24
N ASP A 112 20.81 7.86 -21.81
CA ASP A 112 19.47 7.63 -21.27
C ASP A 112 19.52 6.57 -20.14
N PRO A 113 18.86 6.80 -18.98
CA PRO A 113 18.81 5.83 -17.90
C PRO A 113 18.00 4.57 -18.25
N VAL A 114 18.47 3.41 -17.79
CA VAL A 114 17.66 2.19 -17.73
C VAL A 114 16.91 2.12 -16.39
N ILE A 115 15.58 1.94 -16.44
CA ILE A 115 14.73 1.77 -15.27
C ILE A 115 14.27 0.32 -15.21
N VAL A 116 14.40 -0.31 -14.04
CA VAL A 116 13.97 -1.70 -13.79
C VAL A 116 13.13 -1.74 -12.52
N ASP A 117 11.89 -2.20 -12.63
CA ASP A 117 11.00 -2.44 -11.50
C ASP A 117 11.06 -3.91 -11.07
N ILE A 118 11.44 -4.17 -9.82
CA ILE A 118 11.68 -5.52 -9.28
C ILE A 118 10.72 -5.77 -8.12
N ARG A 119 9.95 -6.85 -8.21
CA ARG A 119 9.11 -7.34 -7.13
C ARG A 119 9.97 -8.05 -6.08
N SER A 120 10.21 -7.37 -4.95
CA SER A 120 11.10 -7.86 -3.88
C SER A 120 10.50 -8.92 -2.96
N THR A 121 9.18 -9.11 -2.95
CA THR A 121 8.50 -9.99 -1.99
C THR A 121 7.79 -11.17 -2.64
N ILE A 122 8.01 -12.35 -2.06
CA ILE A 122 6.98 -13.39 -2.02
C ILE A 122 5.75 -12.73 -1.40
N ILE A 123 4.57 -12.90 -1.99
CA ILE A 123 3.31 -12.57 -1.31
C ILE A 123 3.30 -13.41 -0.04
N ALA A 124 3.68 -12.83 1.11
CA ALA A 124 3.29 -13.40 2.39
C ALA A 124 1.77 -13.62 2.28
N PRO A 125 1.23 -14.79 2.67
CA PRO A 125 -0.21 -14.93 2.78
C PRO A 125 -0.73 -13.68 3.49
N PRO A 126 -1.83 -13.04 3.02
CA PRO A 126 -2.34 -11.86 3.70
C PRO A 126 -2.36 -12.16 5.20
N GLU A 127 -1.74 -11.27 5.98
CA GLU A 127 -1.78 -11.37 7.44
C GLU A 127 -3.22 -11.70 7.83
N PRO A 128 -3.47 -12.78 8.58
CA PRO A 128 -4.82 -13.29 8.71
C PRO A 128 -5.71 -12.16 9.23
N GLU A 129 -6.69 -11.76 8.41
CA GLU A 129 -7.56 -10.64 8.76
C GLU A 129 -8.23 -10.98 10.10
N PRO A 130 -8.29 -10.02 11.05
CA PRO A 130 -8.94 -10.27 12.33
C PRO A 130 -10.39 -10.66 12.05
N GLU A 131 -10.85 -11.73 12.71
CA GLU A 131 -12.26 -12.13 12.61
C GLU A 131 -13.09 -11.09 13.37
N VAL A 132 -13.95 -10.37 12.66
CA VAL A 132 -14.78 -9.31 13.24
C VAL A 132 -16.26 -9.65 13.13
N ILE A 133 -16.96 -9.66 14.26
CA ILE A 133 -18.42 -9.66 14.31
C ILE A 133 -18.88 -8.23 14.53
N ILE A 134 -19.61 -7.68 13.56
CA ILE A 134 -20.25 -6.37 13.68
C ILE A 134 -21.75 -6.55 13.52
N GLY A 135 -22.53 -5.89 14.38
CA GLY A 135 -23.94 -5.69 14.14
C GLY A 135 -24.38 -4.28 14.50
N GLU A 136 -25.34 -3.79 13.73
CA GLU A 136 -25.93 -2.48 13.90
C GLU A 136 -27.44 -2.59 14.06
N ILE A 137 -27.98 -1.82 15.00
CA ILE A 137 -29.41 -1.70 15.24
C ILE A 137 -29.74 -0.21 15.17
N ASN A 138 -30.47 0.16 14.13
CA ASN A 138 -30.84 1.54 13.85
C ASN A 138 -32.24 1.88 14.41
N ASN A 139 -32.54 3.17 14.44
CA ASN A 139 -33.86 3.71 14.80
C ASN A 139 -34.34 3.27 16.19
N ILE A 140 -33.42 3.19 17.15
CA ILE A 140 -33.79 2.92 18.53
C ILE A 140 -34.40 4.20 19.10
N GLY A 141 -35.63 4.08 19.57
CA GLY A 141 -36.32 5.13 20.29
C GLY A 141 -37.08 4.57 21.48
N GLY A 142 -37.19 5.37 22.51
CA GLY A 142 -37.81 4.96 23.75
C GLY A 142 -37.97 6.11 24.72
N TRP A 143 -38.81 5.86 25.71
CA TRP A 143 -38.95 6.73 26.86
C TRP A 143 -39.36 5.85 28.03
N PHE A 144 -38.59 5.90 29.13
CA PHE A 144 -38.86 5.22 30.40
C PHE A 144 -38.79 3.68 30.38
N TRP A 145 -39.20 3.03 29.28
CA TRP A 145 -39.18 1.59 29.11
C TRP A 145 -37.88 1.11 28.47
N TRP A 146 -37.32 0.03 29.04
CA TRP A 146 -36.12 -0.61 28.53
C TRP A 146 -36.32 -1.20 27.14
N LYS A 147 -35.46 -0.83 26.19
CA LYS A 147 -35.26 -1.58 24.95
C LYS A 147 -34.18 -2.63 25.19
N SER A 148 -34.45 -3.89 24.82
CA SER A 148 -33.55 -5.02 25.08
C SER A 148 -33.09 -5.63 23.77
N TYR A 149 -31.79 -5.85 23.66
CA TYR A 149 -31.13 -6.48 22.51
C TYR A 149 -30.18 -7.57 22.99
N SER A 150 -29.87 -8.51 22.11
CA SER A 150 -28.88 -9.54 22.43
C SER A 150 -28.18 -10.04 21.19
N PHE A 151 -26.91 -10.39 21.36
CA PHE A 151 -26.06 -11.00 20.35
C PHE A 151 -25.21 -12.09 21.01
N GLU A 152 -24.60 -12.95 20.22
CA GLU A 152 -23.77 -14.06 20.69
C GLU A 152 -22.35 -13.88 20.18
N ILE A 153 -21.37 -14.12 21.05
CA ILE A 153 -19.95 -14.12 20.69
C ILE A 153 -19.40 -15.54 20.85
N PRO A 154 -18.78 -16.12 19.82
CA PRO A 154 -18.07 -17.39 19.91
C PRO A 154 -16.85 -17.35 20.86
N GLN A 155 -16.20 -18.48 21.07
CA GLN A 155 -14.98 -18.54 21.87
C GLN A 155 -13.80 -17.86 21.16
N GLY A 156 -12.96 -17.18 21.95
CA GLY A 156 -11.63 -16.73 21.51
C GLY A 156 -11.63 -15.35 20.84
N TYR A 157 -12.56 -14.47 21.21
CA TYR A 157 -12.51 -13.06 20.82
C TYR A 157 -11.73 -12.25 21.86
N ASP A 158 -10.93 -11.29 21.41
CA ASP A 158 -10.02 -10.51 22.26
C ASP A 158 -10.62 -9.20 22.75
N GLU A 159 -11.54 -8.63 21.97
CA GLU A 159 -12.14 -7.35 22.28
C GLU A 159 -13.63 -7.35 21.91
N LEU A 160 -14.46 -6.78 22.79
CA LEU A 160 -15.85 -6.45 22.50
C LEU A 160 -16.08 -4.98 22.82
N THR A 161 -16.55 -4.21 21.84
CA THR A 161 -17.04 -2.85 22.02
C THR A 161 -18.53 -2.80 21.68
N VAL A 162 -19.31 -2.17 22.55
CA VAL A 162 -20.73 -1.86 22.34
C VAL A 162 -20.92 -0.37 22.51
N SER A 163 -21.48 0.29 21.51
CA SER A 163 -21.66 1.74 21.52
C SER A 163 -23.04 2.18 21.06
N LEU A 164 -23.47 3.33 21.57
CA LEU A 164 -24.59 4.10 21.05
C LEU A 164 -24.04 5.36 20.38
N ASP A 165 -24.67 5.77 19.28
CA ASP A 165 -24.38 7.07 18.67
C ASP A 165 -25.58 7.62 17.88
N GLY A 166 -25.54 8.93 17.61
CA GLY A 166 -26.52 9.65 16.81
C GLY A 166 -27.88 9.85 17.50
N GLY A 167 -28.88 10.27 16.73
CA GLY A 167 -30.23 10.51 17.22
C GLY A 167 -30.36 11.76 18.11
N TRP A 168 -31.46 11.85 18.84
CA TRP A 168 -31.78 12.93 19.78
C TRP A 168 -32.20 12.37 21.14
N GLY A 169 -32.17 13.19 22.19
CA GLY A 169 -32.52 12.81 23.56
C GLY A 169 -31.31 12.37 24.38
N ASP A 170 -31.55 11.47 25.33
CA ASP A 170 -30.55 10.96 26.29
C ASP A 170 -30.71 9.44 26.44
N ALA A 171 -29.88 8.68 25.73
CA ALA A 171 -29.94 7.23 25.66
C ALA A 171 -28.76 6.61 26.40
N ASN A 172 -29.06 5.92 27.49
CA ASN A 172 -28.09 5.28 28.36
C ASN A 172 -27.88 3.82 27.97
N LEU A 173 -26.63 3.37 27.97
CA LEU A 173 -26.22 2.02 27.57
C LEU A 173 -25.93 1.14 28.79
N PHE A 174 -26.49 -0.07 28.80
CA PHE A 174 -26.20 -1.07 29.82
C PHE A 174 -25.92 -2.42 29.15
N VAL A 175 -24.81 -3.06 29.52
CA VAL A 175 -24.36 -4.31 28.92
C VAL A 175 -24.08 -5.36 29.99
N ARG A 176 -24.49 -6.60 29.73
CA ARG A 176 -24.24 -7.73 30.63
C ARG A 176 -24.21 -9.08 29.92
N HIS A 177 -23.31 -9.96 30.33
CA HIS A 177 -23.19 -11.34 29.88
C HIS A 177 -24.27 -12.24 30.49
N LYS A 178 -24.86 -13.11 29.65
CA LYS A 178 -25.90 -14.13 29.91
C LYS A 178 -27.26 -13.63 30.42
N ARG A 179 -27.29 -12.59 31.27
CA ARG A 179 -28.50 -12.08 31.94
C ARG A 179 -28.78 -10.65 31.52
N ASN A 180 -30.04 -10.25 31.53
CA ASN A 180 -30.40 -8.88 31.22
C ASN A 180 -29.76 -7.92 32.24
N PRO A 181 -29.16 -6.81 31.81
CA PRO A 181 -28.68 -5.79 32.71
C PRO A 181 -29.84 -5.13 33.47
N THR A 182 -29.57 -4.73 34.71
CA THR A 182 -30.45 -3.90 35.52
C THR A 182 -29.63 -2.73 36.07
N LEU A 183 -30.29 -1.72 36.62
CA LEU A 183 -29.61 -0.58 37.26
C LEU A 183 -28.57 -1.04 38.32
N PHE A 184 -28.87 -2.11 39.04
CA PHE A 184 -28.00 -2.63 40.10
C PHE A 184 -27.03 -3.73 39.63
N ARG A 185 -27.32 -4.43 38.53
CA ARG A 185 -26.50 -5.56 38.06
C ARG A 185 -26.26 -5.45 36.56
N LYS A 186 -25.05 -5.00 36.21
CA LYS A 186 -24.51 -4.85 34.86
C LYS A 186 -23.02 -5.16 34.88
N ASP A 187 -22.46 -5.51 33.72
CA ASP A 187 -21.02 -5.68 33.57
C ASP A 187 -20.37 -4.36 33.12
N CYS A 188 -21.08 -3.59 32.29
CA CYS A 188 -20.76 -2.20 31.98
C CYS A 188 -22.04 -1.36 31.88
N ALA A 189 -21.94 -0.09 32.25
CA ALA A 189 -22.94 0.92 31.93
C ALA A 189 -22.25 2.24 31.60
N SER A 190 -22.71 2.89 30.54
CA SER A 190 -22.31 4.23 30.14
C SER A 190 -23.59 5.07 30.16
N ILE A 191 -23.56 6.14 30.96
CA ILE A 191 -24.73 6.96 31.31
C ILE A 191 -24.41 8.46 31.18
N SER A 192 -23.57 8.81 30.22
CA SER A 192 -23.21 10.18 29.95
C SER A 192 -24.41 10.94 29.40
N PHE A 193 -24.37 12.26 29.50
CA PHE A 193 -25.44 13.07 28.91
C PHE A 193 -25.37 12.99 27.38
N GLY A 194 -26.47 12.57 26.75
CA GLY A 194 -26.61 12.46 25.31
C GLY A 194 -26.81 11.01 24.86
N ASN A 195 -26.38 10.71 23.63
CA ASN A 195 -26.55 9.39 23.02
C ASN A 195 -25.22 8.71 22.67
N SER A 196 -24.09 9.35 22.95
CA SER A 196 -22.76 8.83 22.64
C SER A 196 -22.21 8.04 23.83
N GLU A 197 -22.64 6.80 23.91
CA GLU A 197 -22.31 5.88 25.01
C GLU A 197 -21.40 4.74 24.51
N SER A 198 -20.49 4.25 25.35
CA SER A 198 -19.61 3.15 24.95
C SER A 198 -19.22 2.26 26.12
N CYS A 199 -19.15 0.95 25.85
CA CYS A 199 -18.70 -0.09 26.75
C CYS A 199 -17.75 -1.02 26.01
N SER A 200 -16.50 -1.08 26.46
CA SER A 200 -15.48 -1.99 25.95
C SER A 200 -15.11 -3.07 26.97
N PHE A 201 -14.79 -4.26 26.47
CA PHE A 201 -14.41 -5.43 27.25
C PHE A 201 -13.20 -6.09 26.60
N THR A 202 -12.19 -6.39 27.38
CA THR A 202 -11.03 -7.20 26.98
C THR A 202 -11.29 -8.68 27.28
N ASN A 203 -10.91 -9.55 26.36
CA ASN A 203 -11.14 -11.00 26.40
C ASN A 203 -12.58 -11.38 26.82
N PRO A 204 -13.61 -10.94 26.06
CA PRO A 204 -15.00 -11.18 26.39
C PRO A 204 -15.32 -12.69 26.50
N LYS A 205 -16.12 -13.05 27.50
CA LYS A 205 -16.58 -14.42 27.67
C LYS A 205 -17.49 -14.85 26.52
N GLU A 206 -17.31 -16.08 26.07
CA GLU A 206 -18.18 -16.72 25.07
C GLU A 206 -19.65 -16.75 25.51
N GLY A 207 -20.55 -16.71 24.54
CA GLY A 207 -21.99 -16.84 24.71
C GLY A 207 -22.75 -15.53 24.59
N LYS A 208 -23.97 -15.54 25.14
CA LYS A 208 -24.97 -14.49 24.88
C LYS A 208 -24.70 -13.22 25.68
N TRP A 209 -24.49 -12.12 24.98
CA TRP A 209 -24.43 -10.77 25.53
C TRP A 209 -25.78 -10.09 25.39
N ARG A 210 -26.20 -9.38 26.45
CA ARG A 210 -27.48 -8.68 26.52
C ARG A 210 -27.23 -7.21 26.75
N VAL A 211 -27.80 -6.41 25.87
CA VAL A 211 -27.74 -4.96 25.90
C VAL A 211 -29.11 -4.43 26.24
N ARG A 212 -29.17 -3.42 27.10
CA ARG A 212 -30.38 -2.62 27.27
C ARG A 212 -30.09 -1.15 27.12
N VAL A 213 -31.04 -0.47 26.49
CA VAL A 213 -31.04 0.97 26.29
C VAL A 213 -32.23 1.56 27.03
N ASN A 214 -32.00 2.63 27.77
CA ASN A 214 -33.04 3.38 28.48
C ASN A 214 -32.68 4.87 28.52
N GLY A 215 -33.67 5.75 28.60
CA GLY A 215 -33.47 7.18 28.73
C GLY A 215 -34.34 7.76 29.83
N ALA A 216 -33.77 8.68 30.62
CA ALA A 216 -34.51 9.44 31.62
C ALA A 216 -35.50 10.41 30.95
N ILE A 217 -35.11 10.93 29.77
CA ILE A 217 -35.96 11.70 28.86
C ILE A 217 -36.20 10.90 27.55
N PRO A 218 -37.19 11.27 26.73
CA PRO A 218 -37.42 10.61 25.44
C PRO A 218 -36.19 10.71 24.54
N PHE A 219 -35.86 9.61 23.86
CA PHE A 219 -34.80 9.54 22.86
C PHE A 219 -35.28 8.81 21.61
N GLY A 220 -34.63 9.08 20.48
CA GLY A 220 -35.03 8.52 19.19
C GLY A 220 -33.92 8.59 18.14
N ASN A 221 -34.04 7.74 17.12
CA ASN A 221 -33.06 7.62 16.03
C ASN A 221 -31.63 7.30 16.48
N VAL A 222 -31.48 6.64 17.63
CA VAL A 222 -30.19 6.21 18.14
C VAL A 222 -29.76 4.92 17.44
N LYS A 223 -28.47 4.81 17.11
CA LYS A 223 -27.84 3.62 16.55
C LYS A 223 -27.06 2.89 17.64
N LEU A 224 -27.31 1.59 17.79
CA LEU A 224 -26.50 0.69 18.60
C LEU A 224 -25.59 -0.11 17.68
N THR A 225 -24.28 -0.05 17.93
CA THR A 225 -23.27 -0.85 17.24
C THR A 225 -22.58 -1.75 18.24
N TYR A 226 -22.41 -3.03 17.92
CA TYR A 226 -21.49 -3.92 18.63
C TYR A 226 -20.44 -4.43 17.66
N LYS A 227 -19.19 -4.45 18.12
CA LYS A 227 -18.02 -4.94 17.38
C LYS A 227 -17.23 -5.86 18.29
N ALA A 228 -17.16 -7.13 17.95
CA ALA A 228 -16.23 -8.08 18.56
C ALA A 228 -15.09 -8.36 17.59
N THR A 229 -13.85 -8.27 18.05
CA THR A 229 -12.65 -8.51 17.25
C THR A 229 -11.88 -9.67 17.85
N LYS A 230 -11.46 -10.60 17.00
CA LYS A 230 -10.48 -11.63 17.30
C LYS A 230 -9.25 -11.37 16.44
N TYR A 231 -8.15 -11.00 17.09
CA TYR A 231 -6.89 -10.79 16.41
C TYR A 231 -6.30 -12.16 16.06
N ALA A 232 -5.67 -12.26 14.90
CA ALA A 232 -4.95 -13.47 14.55
C ALA A 232 -3.63 -13.50 15.33
N ASP A 233 -3.28 -14.67 15.87
CA ASP A 233 -2.00 -14.94 16.54
C ASP A 233 -0.82 -15.00 15.55
#